data_AF-A0A536SPQ3-F1
#
_entry.id   AF-A0A536SPQ3-F1
#
_cell.length_a   1.000
_cell.length_b   1.000
_cell.length_c   1.000
_cell.angle_alpha   90.00
_cell.angle_beta   90.00
_cell.angle_gamma   90.00
#
_symmetry.space_group_name_H-M   'P 1'
#
loop_
_entity.id
_entity.type
_entity.pdbx_description
1 polymer ?
#
loop_
_entity_poly.entity_id
_entity_poly.type
_entity_poly.pdbx_seq_one_letter_code
_entity_poly.pdbx_strand_id
1 'polypeptide(L)'
;MNRLILKFAAAAATAIFAAAALGQTPADYQGADREQRLVAGAKKEGELSLYTSAQADDIGAVAKAFEAKYGVKVQMWRAGSEKVMQRAITEA
;
A
#
# COMPACT_ATOMS: atom_id res chain seq x y z
N MET A 1 -22.58 -41.24 -29.80
CA MET A 1 -23.06 -40.56 -28.57
C MET A 1 -22.20 -41.06 -27.42
N ASN A 2 -21.22 -40.38 -26.82
CA ASN A 2 -21.24 -39.06 -26.16
C ASN A 2 -19.81 -38.46 -26.10
N ARG A 3 -19.42 -37.60 -27.06
CA ARG A 3 -18.15 -36.83 -27.00
C ARG A 3 -18.28 -35.53 -26.17
N LEU A 4 -19.27 -35.45 -25.29
CA LEU A 4 -19.72 -34.19 -24.67
C LEU A 4 -19.31 -34.00 -23.19
N ILE A 5 -18.58 -34.95 -22.60
CA ILE A 5 -18.17 -34.85 -21.17
C ILE A 5 -16.72 -34.34 -21.01
N LEU A 6 -15.93 -34.32 -22.09
CA LEU A 6 -14.49 -34.01 -22.04
C LEU A 6 -14.14 -32.53 -22.28
N LYS A 7 -14.97 -31.59 -21.79
CA LYS A 7 -14.64 -30.14 -21.83
C LYS A 7 -14.76 -29.41 -20.49
N PHE A 8 -15.15 -30.09 -19.40
CA PHE A 8 -15.29 -29.45 -18.09
C PHE A 8 -14.08 -29.65 -17.14
N ALA A 9 -13.03 -30.36 -17.56
CA ALA A 9 -11.87 -30.65 -16.71
C ALA A 9 -10.71 -29.65 -16.84
N ALA A 10 -10.88 -28.53 -17.58
CA ALA A 10 -9.77 -27.62 -17.90
C ALA A 10 -9.83 -26.25 -17.20
N ALA A 11 -10.76 -26.02 -16.28
CA ALA A 11 -10.94 -24.71 -15.62
C ALA A 11 -10.50 -24.65 -14.15
N ALA A 12 -10.10 -25.76 -13.53
CA ALA A 12 -9.81 -25.80 -12.08
C ALA A 12 -8.32 -25.76 -11.72
N ALA A 13 -7.40 -25.84 -12.69
CA ALA A 13 -5.96 -25.95 -12.42
C ALA A 13 -5.23 -24.60 -12.28
N THR A 14 -5.85 -23.48 -12.64
CA THR A 14 -5.23 -22.15 -12.54
C THR A 14 -5.44 -21.44 -11.20
N ALA A 15 -6.24 -22.00 -10.29
CA ALA A 15 -6.58 -21.33 -9.02
C ALA A 15 -5.60 -21.59 -7.86
N ILE A 16 -4.62 -22.50 -8.00
CA ILE A 16 -3.78 -22.91 -6.86
C ILE A 16 -2.58 -21.97 -6.64
N PHE A 17 -2.18 -21.15 -7.62
CA PHE A 17 -1.06 -20.21 -7.45
C PHE A 17 -1.45 -18.87 -6.78
N ALA A 18 -2.72 -18.61 -6.50
CA ALA A 18 -3.14 -17.37 -5.85
C ALA A 18 -3.11 -17.44 -4.30
N ALA A 19 -2.97 -18.62 -3.71
CA ALA A 19 -3.07 -18.79 -2.26
C ALA A 19 -1.85 -18.26 -1.48
N ALA A 20 -0.68 -18.13 -2.11
CA ALA A 20 0.51 -17.58 -1.47
C ALA A 20 0.42 -16.06 -1.21
N ALA A 21 -0.51 -15.37 -1.86
CA ALA A 21 -0.71 -13.92 -1.69
C ALA A 21 -1.68 -13.55 -0.56
N LEU A 22 -2.40 -14.52 0.02
CA LEU A 22 -3.46 -14.27 1.01
C LEU A 22 -2.95 -14.07 2.45
N GLY A 23 -1.64 -14.26 2.70
CA GLY A 23 -1.06 -14.17 4.05
C GLY A 23 -0.05 -13.05 4.28
N GLN A 24 0.37 -12.33 3.23
CA GLN A 24 1.39 -11.27 3.38
C GLN A 24 0.73 -9.90 3.47
N THR A 25 1.03 -9.18 4.54
CA THR A 25 0.65 -7.76 4.68
C THR A 25 1.48 -6.91 3.70
N PRO A 26 1.04 -5.67 3.38
CA PRO A 26 1.89 -4.73 2.66
C PRO A 26 3.25 -4.48 3.33
N ALA A 27 3.36 -4.68 4.65
CA ALA A 27 4.61 -4.53 5.39
C ALA A 27 5.62 -5.67 5.10
N ASP A 28 5.13 -6.91 4.99
CA ASP A 28 6.00 -8.10 4.87
C ASP A 28 6.21 -8.54 3.41
N TYR A 29 5.47 -7.96 2.46
CA TYR A 29 5.53 -8.34 1.04
C TYR A 29 6.81 -7.85 0.35
N GLN A 30 7.68 -8.76 -0.11
CA GLN A 30 8.98 -8.43 -0.74
C GLN A 30 9.06 -8.77 -2.25
N GLY A 31 7.94 -8.93 -2.93
CA GLY A 31 7.92 -9.23 -4.38
C GLY A 31 8.56 -8.12 -5.23
N ALA A 32 9.00 -8.46 -6.44
CA ALA A 32 9.62 -7.51 -7.38
C ALA A 32 8.68 -6.35 -7.78
N ASP A 33 7.36 -6.56 -7.67
CA ASP A 33 6.29 -5.61 -7.94
C ASP A 33 5.83 -4.84 -6.69
N ARG A 34 6.54 -4.96 -5.55
CA ARG A 34 6.17 -4.32 -4.27
C ARG A 34 5.84 -2.83 -4.43
N GLU A 35 6.69 -2.05 -5.09
CA GLU A 35 6.47 -0.61 -5.25
C GLU A 35 5.16 -0.33 -6.00
N GLN A 36 4.88 -1.07 -7.08
CA GLN A 36 3.66 -0.90 -7.87
C GLN A 36 2.42 -1.22 -7.04
N ARG A 37 2.47 -2.29 -6.23
CA ARG A 37 1.36 -2.66 -5.34
C ARG A 37 1.13 -1.62 -4.25
N LEU A 38 2.18 -1.11 -3.62
CA LEU A 38 2.08 -0.07 -2.58
C LEU A 38 1.51 1.23 -3.15
N VAL A 39 1.98 1.68 -4.31
CA VAL A 39 1.48 2.89 -4.96
C VAL A 39 0.02 2.73 -5.39
N ALA A 40 -0.36 1.56 -5.92
CA ALA A 40 -1.75 1.28 -6.26
C ALA A 40 -2.67 1.29 -5.02
N GLY A 41 -2.21 0.71 -3.90
CA GLY A 41 -2.91 0.75 -2.61
C GLY A 41 -3.09 2.18 -2.12
N ALA A 42 -2.00 2.95 -2.06
CA ALA A 42 -2.03 4.34 -1.61
C ALA A 42 -2.96 5.23 -2.47
N LYS A 43 -2.99 5.02 -3.80
CA LYS A 43 -3.94 5.72 -4.69
C LYS A 43 -5.39 5.33 -4.42
N LYS A 44 -5.64 4.07 -4.05
CA LYS A 44 -6.98 3.59 -3.68
C LYS A 44 -7.44 4.16 -2.34
N GLU A 45 -6.52 4.35 -1.40
CA GLU A 45 -6.77 4.99 -0.11
C GLU A 45 -6.94 6.52 -0.24
N GLY A 46 -6.23 7.14 -1.18
CA GLY A 46 -6.45 8.52 -1.64
C GLY A 46 -5.39 9.52 -1.15
N GLU A 47 -5.01 9.45 0.12
CA GLU A 47 -4.02 10.36 0.72
C GLU A 47 -3.13 9.66 1.75
N LEU A 48 -1.91 10.18 1.92
CA LEU A 48 -0.96 9.83 2.97
C LEU A 48 -1.07 10.84 4.10
N SER A 49 -1.50 10.40 5.28
CA SER A 49 -1.39 11.19 6.51
C SER A 49 0.01 11.06 7.10
N LEU A 50 0.71 12.19 7.25
CA LEU A 50 2.08 12.25 7.77
C LEU A 50 2.14 13.08 9.06
N TYR A 51 2.46 12.42 10.17
CA TYR A 51 2.76 13.05 11.45
C TYR A 51 4.28 13.14 11.62
N THR A 52 4.79 14.35 11.88
CA THR A 52 6.24 14.58 11.90
C THR A 52 6.66 15.69 12.86
N SER A 53 7.90 15.61 13.35
CA SER A 53 8.58 16.69 14.08
C SER A 53 9.67 17.40 13.27
N ALA A 54 9.94 16.92 12.06
CA ALA A 54 10.90 17.52 11.14
C ALA A 54 10.57 18.99 10.84
N GLN A 55 11.58 19.76 10.48
CA GLN A 55 11.44 21.15 10.04
C GLN A 55 10.51 21.21 8.82
N ALA A 56 9.58 22.18 8.84
CA ALA A 56 8.49 22.24 7.86
C ALA A 56 8.97 22.37 6.42
N ASP A 57 10.05 23.12 6.19
CA ASP A 57 10.61 23.33 4.85
C ASP A 57 11.21 22.05 4.28
N ASP A 58 12.00 21.34 5.09
CA ASP A 58 12.65 20.09 4.69
C ASP A 58 11.63 19.01 4.35
N ILE A 59 10.67 18.77 5.25
CA ILE A 59 9.66 17.74 5.03
C ILE A 59 8.65 18.15 3.96
N GLY A 60 8.38 19.45 3.81
CA GLY A 60 7.53 19.99 2.76
C GLY A 60 8.12 19.75 1.37
N ALA A 61 9.44 19.87 1.20
CA ALA A 61 10.12 19.53 -0.05
C ALA A 61 9.98 18.04 -0.39
N VAL A 62 10.16 17.15 0.61
CA VAL A 62 9.99 15.71 0.44
C VAL A 62 8.55 15.36 0.08
N ALA A 63 7.56 15.94 0.77
CA ALA A 63 6.15 15.73 0.50
C ALA A 63 5.80 16.13 -0.94
N LYS A 64 6.24 17.31 -1.41
CA LYS A 64 6.02 17.75 -2.80
C LYS A 64 6.65 16.79 -3.82
N ALA A 65 7.87 16.33 -3.56
CA ALA A 65 8.53 15.36 -4.44
C ALA A 65 7.78 14.02 -4.48
N PHE A 66 7.26 13.55 -3.33
CA PHE A 66 6.43 12.36 -3.24
C PHE A 66 5.12 12.51 -4.02
N GLU A 67 4.39 13.61 -3.82
CA GLU A 67 3.15 13.89 -4.56
C GLU A 67 3.41 13.91 -6.07
N ALA A 68 4.49 14.58 -6.52
CA ALA A 68 4.84 14.66 -7.93
C ALA A 68 5.21 13.28 -8.53
N LYS A 69 5.94 12.45 -7.78
CA LYS A 69 6.38 11.12 -8.25
C LYS A 69 5.23 10.12 -8.30
N TYR A 70 4.38 10.11 -7.27
CA TYR A 70 3.41 9.03 -7.07
C TYR A 70 1.96 9.44 -7.33
N GLY A 71 1.64 10.73 -7.35
CA GLY A 71 0.28 11.24 -7.52
C GLY A 71 -0.64 10.95 -6.33
N VAL A 72 -0.08 10.75 -5.14
CA VAL A 72 -0.79 10.55 -3.88
C VAL A 72 -0.61 11.81 -3.04
N LYS A 73 -1.71 12.39 -2.55
CA LYS A 73 -1.67 13.61 -1.73
C LYS A 73 -1.10 13.35 -0.35
N VAL A 74 -0.35 14.31 0.20
CA VAL A 74 0.22 14.22 1.55
C VAL A 74 -0.46 15.23 2.47
N GLN A 75 -1.21 14.73 3.44
CA GLN A 75 -1.74 15.55 4.52
C GLN A 75 -0.75 15.57 5.68
N MET A 76 -0.19 16.74 5.96
CA MET A 76 0.86 16.87 6.94
C MET A 76 0.37 17.53 8.22
N TRP A 77 0.71 16.91 9.36
CA TRP A 77 0.60 17.53 10.66
C TRP A 77 1.96 17.54 11.36
N ARG A 78 2.42 18.75 11.70
CA ARG A 78 3.69 18.95 12.38
C ARG A 78 3.48 19.28 13.85
N ALA A 79 4.19 18.58 14.72
CA ALA A 79 4.28 18.89 16.15
C ALA A 79 5.62 18.48 16.75
N GLY A 80 5.89 18.83 18.02
CA GLY A 80 7.06 18.28 18.73
C GLY A 80 6.96 16.77 18.89
N SER A 81 8.10 16.08 18.98
CA SER A 81 8.18 14.61 18.99
C SER A 81 7.30 13.95 20.05
N GLU A 82 7.18 14.56 21.23
CA GLU A 82 6.31 14.07 22.31
C GLU A 82 4.83 14.03 21.87
N LYS A 83 4.34 15.08 21.22
CA LYS A 83 2.96 15.13 20.70
C LYS A 83 2.74 14.14 19.57
N VAL A 84 3.75 13.96 18.72
CA VAL A 84 3.71 12.96 17.64
C VAL A 84 3.60 11.55 18.24
N MET A 85 4.43 11.23 19.25
CA MET A 85 4.38 9.96 19.96
C MET A 85 3.03 9.73 20.64
N GLN A 86 2.53 10.72 21.39
CA GLN A 86 1.23 10.63 22.06
C GLN A 86 0.11 10.32 21.07
N ARG A 87 0.09 11.01 19.93
CA ARG A 87 -0.92 10.79 18.89
C ARG A 87 -0.80 9.40 18.26
N ALA A 88 0.43 8.97 17.93
CA ALA A 88 0.67 7.66 17.35
C ALA A 88 0.20 6.52 18.26
N ILE A 89 0.41 6.63 19.58
CA ILE A 89 -0.09 5.64 20.54
C ILE A 89 -1.62 5.71 20.70
N THR A 90 -2.21 6.90 20.59
CA THR A 90 -3.67 7.10 20.80
C THR A 90 -4.50 6.63 19.60
N GLU A 91 -3.96 6.71 18.38
CA GLU A 91 -4.66 6.33 17.14
C GLU A 91 -4.35 4.90 16.66
N ALA A 92 -3.41 4.20 17.31
CA ALA A 92 -3.08 2.80 17.02
C ALA A 92 -4.19 1.83 17.46
#